data_AF-A0A1R3GZD3-F1
#
_entry.id   AF-A0A1R3GZD3-F1
#
_cell.length_a   1.000
_cell.length_b   1.000
_cell.length_c   1.000
_cell.angle_alpha   90.00
_cell.angle_beta   90.00
_cell.angle_gamma   90.00
#
_symmetry.space_group_name_H-M   'P 1'
#
loop_
_entity.id
_entity.type
_entity.pdbx_description
1 polymer ?
#
loop_
_entity_poly.entity_id
_entity_poly.type
_entity_poly.pdbx_seq_one_letter_code
_entity_poly.pdbx_strand_id
1 'polypeptide(L)'
;MAAVENKILERLLDVADKKLCMEFDMKQMECLLMVGLWCAYPDYSFRPSIRQALQVLNFEAPLPNLPQKMPIPKYDAPTSSSGGSTEPFLLSDSVVATGR
;
A
#
# COMPACT_ATOMS: atom_id res chain seq x y z
N MET A 1 -2.70 12.73 -25.03
CA MET A 1 -3.53 11.77 -24.28
C MET A 1 -3.16 10.34 -24.66
N ALA A 2 -3.25 9.92 -25.93
CA ALA A 2 -2.91 8.55 -26.37
C ALA A 2 -1.48 8.06 -26.05
N ALA A 3 -0.47 8.93 -26.03
CA ALA A 3 0.92 8.54 -25.70
C ALA A 3 1.15 8.26 -24.21
N VAL A 4 0.31 8.79 -23.32
CA VAL A 4 0.41 8.56 -21.86
C VAL A 4 -0.23 7.22 -21.49
N GLU A 5 -1.37 6.88 -22.10
CA GLU A 5 -2.05 5.59 -21.94
C GLU A 5 -1.15 4.43 -22.38
N ASN A 6 -0.46 4.54 -23.52
CA ASN A 6 0.48 3.51 -23.98
C ASN A 6 1.62 3.24 -22.98
N LYS A 7 2.14 4.29 -22.32
CA LYS A 7 3.24 4.16 -21.36
C LYS A 7 2.81 3.54 -20.02
N ILE A 8 1.55 3.72 -19.62
CA ILE A 8 0.98 3.06 -18.43
C ILE A 8 0.78 1.57 -18.74
N LEU A 9 0.23 1.25 -19.92
CA LEU A 9 0.03 -0.14 -20.37
C LEU A 9 1.34 -0.92 -20.46
N GLU A 10 2.40 -0.34 -21.02
CA GLU A 10 3.73 -0.98 -21.07
C GLU A 10 4.25 -1.34 -19.67
N ARG A 11 4.19 -0.39 -18.72
CA ARG A 11 4.64 -0.62 -17.35
C ARG A 11 3.78 -1.62 -16.58
N LEU A 12 2.51 -1.72 -16.94
CA LEU A 12 1.58 -2.68 -16.35
C LEU A 12 1.98 -4.12 -16.68
N LEU A 13 2.35 -4.37 -17.93
CA LEU A 13 2.80 -5.67 -18.39
C LEU A 13 4.13 -6.08 -17.76
N ASP A 14 5.02 -5.11 -17.48
CA ASP A 14 6.30 -5.36 -16.81
C ASP A 14 6.15 -5.85 -15.37
N VAL A 15 5.09 -5.43 -14.67
CA VAL A 15 4.85 -5.77 -13.26
C VAL A 15 3.93 -6.97 -13.07
N ALA A 16 3.20 -7.38 -14.10
CA ALA A 16 2.32 -8.54 -14.04
C ALA A 16 3.12 -9.85 -13.87
N ASP A 17 2.58 -10.81 -13.11
CA ASP A 17 3.21 -12.11 -12.97
C ASP A 17 3.24 -12.83 -14.33
N LYS A 18 4.43 -13.22 -14.76
CA LYS A 18 4.66 -13.94 -16.03
C LYS A 18 3.88 -15.25 -16.09
N LYS A 19 3.56 -15.86 -14.96
CA LYS A 19 2.75 -17.09 -14.87
C LYS A 19 1.30 -16.89 -15.27
N LEU A 20 0.81 -15.65 -15.26
CA LEU A 20 -0.51 -15.34 -15.78
C LEU A 20 -0.54 -15.36 -17.31
N CYS A 21 0.61 -15.46 -18.00
CA CYS A 21 0.68 -15.58 -19.47
C CYS A 21 -0.08 -14.46 -20.22
N MET A 22 -0.19 -13.27 -19.63
CA MET A 22 -1.03 -12.16 -20.12
C MET A 22 -2.54 -12.49 -20.22
N GLU A 23 -3.00 -13.56 -19.56
CA GLU A 23 -4.40 -13.98 -19.43
C GLU A 23 -5.07 -13.28 -18.25
N PHE A 24 -5.13 -11.95 -18.30
CA PHE A 24 -5.86 -11.15 -17.32
C PHE A 24 -6.51 -9.94 -17.97
N ASP A 25 -7.56 -9.42 -17.33
CA ASP A 25 -8.20 -8.19 -17.77
C ASP A 25 -7.30 -6.99 -17.43
N MET A 26 -6.93 -6.22 -18.46
CA MET A 26 -6.02 -5.09 -18.32
C MET A 26 -6.57 -4.01 -17.37
N LYS A 27 -7.89 -3.79 -17.38
CA LYS A 27 -8.54 -2.78 -16.55
C LYS A 27 -8.56 -3.22 -15.08
N GLN A 28 -8.78 -4.51 -14.81
CA GLN A 28 -8.64 -5.09 -13.48
C GLN A 28 -7.20 -5.00 -12.98
N MET A 29 -6.22 -5.26 -13.84
CA MET A 29 -4.80 -5.18 -13.46
C MET A 29 -4.37 -3.73 -13.16
N GLU A 30 -4.80 -2.74 -13.97
CA GLU A 30 -4.62 -1.32 -13.69
C GLU A 30 -5.25 -0.90 -12.36
N CYS A 31 -6.51 -1.28 -12.15
CA CYS A 31 -7.21 -0.98 -10.90
C CYS A 31 -6.48 -1.58 -9.69
N LEU A 32 -6.08 -2.85 -9.77
CA LEU A 32 -5.37 -3.54 -8.70
C LEU A 32 -4.04 -2.87 -8.37
N LEU A 33 -3.27 -2.47 -9.38
CA LEU A 33 -1.98 -1.80 -9.18
C LEU A 33 -2.14 -0.41 -8.56
N MET A 34 -3.10 0.37 -9.04
CA MET A 34 -3.38 1.70 -8.48
C MET A 34 -3.86 1.61 -7.03
N VAL A 35 -4.80 0.70 -6.73
CA VAL A 35 -5.26 0.49 -5.35
C VAL A 35 -4.14 -0.05 -4.47
N GLY A 36 -3.34 -1.00 -4.96
CA GLY A 36 -2.18 -1.53 -4.24
C GLY A 36 -1.16 -0.46 -3.87
N LEU A 37 -0.81 0.43 -4.80
CA LEU A 37 0.08 1.56 -4.53
C LEU A 37 -0.52 2.55 -3.54
N TRP A 38 -1.82 2.82 -3.63
CA TRP A 38 -2.52 3.69 -2.69
C TRP A 38 -2.50 3.12 -1.26
N CYS A 39 -2.73 1.80 -1.12
CA CYS A 39 -2.63 1.08 0.15
C CYS A 39 -1.20 1.08 0.71
N ALA A 40 -0.19 1.02 -0.15
CA ALA A 40 1.22 1.01 0.23
C ALA A 40 1.82 2.41 0.47
N TYR A 41 0.99 3.46 0.53
CA TYR A 41 1.49 4.83 0.73
C TYR A 41 2.31 4.92 2.03
N PRO A 42 3.50 5.55 2.02
CA PRO A 42 4.38 5.60 3.20
C PRO A 42 3.70 6.18 4.44
N ASP A 43 3.04 7.32 4.26
CA ASP A 43 2.24 7.98 5.28
C ASP A 43 0.86 7.31 5.38
N TYR A 44 0.53 6.83 6.58
CA TYR A 44 -0.71 6.09 6.83
C TYR A 44 -1.96 6.96 6.63
N SER A 45 -1.86 8.28 6.79
CA SER A 45 -3.00 9.21 6.68
C SER A 45 -3.54 9.31 5.26
N PHE A 46 -2.72 8.98 4.26
CA PHE A 46 -3.11 8.96 2.85
C PHE A 46 -3.60 7.59 2.36
N ARG A 47 -3.46 6.53 3.16
CA ARG A 47 -3.93 5.19 2.79
C ARG A 47 -5.46 5.15 2.80
N PRO A 48 -6.10 4.42 1.87
CA PRO A 48 -7.54 4.27 1.88
C PRO A 48 -8.00 3.41 3.06
N SER A 49 -9.24 3.63 3.50
CA SER A 49 -9.94 2.61 4.26
C SER A 49 -10.21 1.37 3.38
N ILE A 50 -10.36 0.20 3.99
CA ILE A 50 -10.69 -1.02 3.25
C ILE A 50 -11.97 -0.88 2.41
N ARG A 51 -12.95 -0.10 2.91
CA ARG A 51 -14.20 0.18 2.19
C ARG A 51 -13.95 0.98 0.91
N GLN A 52 -13.13 2.03 0.97
CA GLN A 52 -12.78 2.83 -0.21
C GLN A 52 -11.99 2.00 -1.23
N ALA A 53 -11.02 1.21 -0.77
CA ALA A 53 -10.26 0.31 -1.64
C ALA A 53 -11.21 -0.67 -2.37
N LEU A 54 -12.15 -1.28 -1.65
CA LEU A 54 -13.12 -2.21 -2.25
C LEU A 54 -14.03 -1.53 -3.28
N GLN A 55 -14.51 -0.31 -3.01
CA GLN A 55 -15.33 0.44 -3.97
C GLN A 55 -14.58 0.70 -5.29
N VAL A 56 -13.29 1.05 -5.22
CA VAL A 56 -12.48 1.23 -6.43
C VAL A 56 -12.23 -0.10 -7.14
N LEU A 57 -11.90 -1.17 -6.39
CA LEU A 57 -11.70 -2.52 -6.95
C LEU A 57 -12.94 -3.08 -7.65
N ASN A 58 -14.14 -2.76 -7.15
CA ASN A 58 -15.41 -3.12 -7.76
C ASN A 58 -15.84 -2.16 -8.89
N PHE A 59 -15.02 -1.15 -9.21
CA PHE A 59 -15.34 -0.10 -10.17
C PHE A 59 -16.58 0.75 -9.82
N GLU A 60 -16.92 0.82 -8.53
CA GLU A 60 -18.00 1.64 -7.97
C GLU A 60 -17.54 3.08 -7.66
N ALA A 61 -16.22 3.32 -7.69
CA ALA A 61 -15.59 4.61 -7.47
C ALA A 61 -14.44 4.85 -8.49
N PRO A 62 -14.08 6.10 -8.80
CA PRO A 62 -12.99 6.41 -9.72
C PRO A 62 -11.62 5.98 -9.16
N LEU A 63 -10.65 5.79 -10.06
CA LEU A 63 -9.27 5.51 -9.68
C LEU A 63 -8.68 6.66 -8.85
N PRO A 64 -7.82 6.37 -7.86
CA PRO A 64 -7.18 7.40 -7.06
C PRO A 64 -6.15 8.19 -7.89
N ASN A 65 -6.04 9.49 -7.64
CA ASN A 65 -4.96 10.30 -8.18
C ASN A 65 -3.70 10.11 -7.33
N LEU A 66 -2.75 9.35 -7.85
CA LEU A 66 -1.50 9.04 -7.15
C LEU A 66 -0.34 9.88 -7.69
N PRO A 67 0.64 10.24 -6.83
CA PRO A 67 1.84 10.91 -7.30
C PRO A 67 2.66 9.99 -8.21
N GLN A 68 3.29 10.57 -9.25
CA GLN A 68 4.08 9.81 -10.22
C GLN A 68 5.34 9.15 -9.61
N LYS A 69 5.81 9.66 -8.47
CA LYS A 69 6.93 9.11 -7.71
C LYS A 69 6.46 8.76 -6.31
N MET A 70 6.93 7.63 -5.79
CA MET A 70 6.66 7.25 -4.41
C MET A 70 7.28 8.29 -3.46
N PRO A 71 6.51 8.87 -2.54
CA PRO A 71 7.05 9.80 -1.55
C PRO A 71 8.08 9.12 -0.66
N ILE A 72 9.01 9.91 -0.13
CA ILE A 72 9.97 9.43 0.86
C ILE A 72 9.22 9.26 2.19
N PRO A 73 9.28 8.09 2.84
CA PRO A 73 8.71 7.91 4.17
C PRO A 73 9.29 8.93 5.15
N LYS A 74 8.41 9.63 5.88
CA LYS A 74 8.81 10.46 7.02
C LYS A 74 8.63 9.62 8.26
N TYR A 75 9.73 9.16 8.83
CA TYR A 75 9.73 8.56 10.15
C TYR A 75 10.09 9.65 11.13
N ASP A 76 9.19 9.95 12.06
CA ASP A 76 9.56 10.76 13.22
C ASP A 76 10.56 9.92 14.01
N ALA A 77 11.84 10.33 14.00
CA ALA A 77 12.81 9.76 14.90
C ALA A 77 12.29 10.02 16.32
N PRO A 78 12.23 9.00 17.20
CA PRO A 78 11.94 9.25 18.60
C PRO A 78 12.98 10.25 19.08
N THR A 79 12.57 11.49 19.32
CA THR A 79 13.39 12.44 20.03
C THR A 79 13.54 11.85 21.41
N SER A 80 14.72 11.29 21.70
CA SER A 80 15.13 11.03 23.07
C SER A 80 15.22 12.38 23.76
N SER A 81 14.08 12.91 24.20
CA SER A 81 14.03 13.95 25.20
C SER A 81 14.61 13.31 26.46
N SER A 82 15.93 13.48 26.64
CA SER A 82 16.60 13.28 27.92
C SER A 82 15.92 14.20 28.93
N GLY A 83 14.89 13.68 29.59
CA GLY A 83 14.00 14.45 30.45
C GLY A 83 13.22 13.53 31.39
N GLY A 84 13.95 12.88 32.30
CA GLY A 84 13.43 12.54 33.63
C GLY A 84 12.67 11.21 33.81
N SER A 85 13.26 10.38 34.68
CA SER A 85 12.66 9.30 35.48
C SER A 85 12.21 8.01 34.78
N THR A 86 13.13 7.05 34.87
CA THR A 86 12.92 5.61 34.85
C THR A 86 11.64 5.17 35.56
N GLU A 87 10.71 4.56 34.84
CA GLU A 87 9.86 3.50 35.39
C GLU A 87 9.80 2.37 34.33
N PRO A 88 10.22 1.13 34.66
CA PRO A 88 10.28 0.05 33.70
C PRO A 88 8.86 -0.40 33.31
N PHE A 89 8.54 -0.30 32.02
CA PHE A 89 7.36 -0.93 31.44
C PHE A 89 7.48 -2.45 31.60
N LEU A 90 6.66 -3.00 32.50
CA LEU A 90 6.52 -4.44 32.69
C LEU A 90 5.96 -5.05 31.40
N LEU A 91 6.82 -5.67 30.61
CA LEU A 91 6.43 -6.64 29.59
C LEU A 91 5.76 -7.82 30.30
N SER A 92 4.43 -7.85 30.27
CA SER A 92 3.68 -9.04 30.64
C SER A 92 3.84 -10.07 29.51
N ASP A 93 4.84 -10.93 29.64
CA ASP A 93 4.98 -12.13 28.82
C ASP A 93 3.80 -13.07 29.11
N SER A 94 2.82 -13.12 28.22
CA SER A 94 1.89 -14.25 28.18
C SER A 94 2.49 -15.31 27.26
N VAL A 95 2.93 -16.38 27.92
CA VAL A 95 3.63 -17.54 27.38
C VAL A 95 2.83 -18.23 26.27
N VAL A 96 3.56 -18.71 25.26
CA VAL A 96 3.10 -19.70 24.28
C VAL A 96 2.57 -20.94 25.00
N ALA A 97 1.31 -21.29 24.75
CA ALA A 97 0.81 -22.64 24.98
C ALA A 97 0.70 -23.36 23.63
N THR A 98 1.76 -24.08 23.27
CA THR A 98 1.67 -25.21 22.34
C THR A 98 0.96 -26.36 23.05
N GLY A 99 -0.04 -26.98 22.42
CA GLY A 99 -0.65 -28.20 22.97
C GLY A 99 -1.77 -28.81 22.14
N ARG A 100 -1.37 -29.65 21.17
CA ARG A 100 -2.10 -30.74 20.46
C ARG A 100 -3.34 -30.41 19.64
#